data_AF-A0A2V6CSY4-F1
#
_entry.id   AF-A0A2V6CSY4-F1
#
_cell.length_a   1.000
_cell.length_b   1.000
_cell.length_c   1.000
_cell.angle_alpha   90.00
_cell.angle_beta   90.00
_cell.angle_gamma   90.00
#
_symmetry.space_group_name_H-M   'P 1'
#
loop_
_entity.id
_entity.type
_entity.pdbx_description
1 polymer ?
#
loop_
_entity_poly.entity_id
_entity_poly.type
_entity_poly.pdbx_seq_one_letter_code
_entity_poly.pdbx_strand_id
1 'polypeptide(L)'
;GEVTPDLMRQPEILGTAVGVDAASTPVLAIYVDRDSSNAAEVLRNLPKQFRGVSVQTHLTDKFRAMSVSHTAKQNPPIQLGTSGGWAYDLANGFCCGGTLGSLVKIGSTRYILSNYHVLESDIVSGGNNTTAQTGDPIIQPGLIDVSCNKNLAQTVGTLVKKSSLPGSNVDCA
;
A
#
# COMPACT_ATOMS: atom_id res chain seq x y z
N GLY A 1 -7.63 23.86 15.81
CA GLY A 1 -6.63 22.80 15.84
C GLY A 1 -7.10 21.64 14.99
N GLU A 2 -6.16 20.99 14.31
CA GLU A 2 -6.38 19.71 13.65
C GLU A 2 -6.19 18.60 14.69
N VAL A 3 -7.15 17.67 14.79
CA VAL A 3 -7.21 16.68 15.88
C VAL A 3 -5.95 15.80 15.92
N THR A 4 -5.58 15.21 14.78
CA THR A 4 -4.43 14.30 14.70
C THR A 4 -3.09 14.99 14.94
N PRO A 5 -2.73 16.09 14.25
CA PRO A 5 -1.46 16.77 14.52
C PRO A 5 -1.33 17.28 15.95
N ASP A 6 -2.42 17.75 16.57
CA ASP A 6 -2.38 18.24 17.94
C ASP A 6 -2.11 17.11 18.95
N LEU A 7 -2.70 15.93 18.72
CA LEU A 7 -2.49 14.73 19.55
C LEU A 7 -1.10 14.12 19.34
N MET A 8 -0.64 14.01 18.08
CA MET A 8 0.65 13.41 17.71
C MET A 8 1.86 14.26 18.16
N ARG A 9 1.66 15.47 18.70
CA ARG A 9 2.72 16.24 19.37
C ARG A 9 3.09 15.67 20.74
N GLN A 10 2.21 14.91 21.38
CA GLN A 10 2.51 14.23 22.63
C GLN A 10 3.33 12.96 22.35
N PRO A 11 4.53 12.79 22.95
CA PRO A 11 5.41 11.67 22.63
C PRO A 11 4.83 10.29 22.98
N GLU A 12 3.83 10.25 23.85
CA GLU A 12 3.12 9.04 24.24
C GLU A 12 2.06 8.60 23.21
N ILE A 13 1.65 9.49 22.30
CA ILE A 13 0.66 9.17 21.28
C ILE A 13 1.37 8.61 20.05
N LEU A 14 1.09 7.34 19.75
CA LEU A 14 1.71 6.59 18.67
C LEU A 14 0.95 6.72 17.34
N GLY A 15 -0.32 7.10 17.39
CA GLY A 15 -1.16 7.19 16.21
C GLY A 15 -2.60 7.58 16.54
N THR A 16 -3.33 8.01 15.52
CA THR A 16 -4.78 8.18 15.57
C THR A 16 -5.41 7.50 14.35
N ALA A 17 -6.59 6.91 14.50
CA ALA A 17 -7.35 6.35 13.39
C ALA A 17 -8.85 6.63 13.55
N VAL A 18 -9.58 6.52 12.45
CA VAL A 18 -11.05 6.51 12.46
C VAL A 18 -11.49 5.05 12.43
N GLY A 19 -12.40 4.69 13.32
CA GLY A 19 -12.93 3.34 13.42
C GLY A 19 -14.40 3.33 13.80
N VAL A 20 -14.91 2.15 14.13
CA VAL A 20 -16.23 1.95 14.71
C VAL A 20 -16.11 1.11 15.97
N ASP A 21 -16.93 1.40 16.97
CA ASP A 21 -17.02 0.58 18.18
C ASP A 21 -17.85 -0.70 17.96
N ALA A 22 -18.01 -1.50 19.02
CA ALA A 22 -18.80 -2.74 18.96
C ALA A 22 -20.28 -2.51 18.61
N ALA A 23 -20.80 -1.29 18.77
CA ALA A 23 -22.14 -0.89 18.39
C ALA A 23 -22.20 -0.25 17.00
N SER A 24 -21.11 -0.31 16.21
CA SER A 24 -20.97 0.34 14.91
C SER A 24 -21.09 1.87 14.94
N THR A 25 -20.80 2.48 16.10
CA THR A 25 -20.76 3.94 16.23
C THR A 25 -19.36 4.44 15.85
N PRO A 26 -19.24 5.53 15.07
CA PRO A 26 -17.94 6.10 14.73
C PRO A 26 -17.14 6.50 15.97
N VAL A 27 -15.85 6.16 15.97
CA VAL A 27 -14.91 6.52 17.03
C VAL A 27 -13.61 7.07 16.46
N LEU A 28 -12.98 7.96 17.23
CA LEU A 28 -11.58 8.31 17.07
C LEU A 28 -10.76 7.37 17.94
N ALA A 29 -10.05 6.44 17.30
CA ALA A 29 -9.09 5.59 17.98
C ALA A 29 -7.79 6.37 18.21
N ILE A 30 -7.27 6.33 19.45
CA ILE A 30 -5.99 6.91 19.84
C ILE A 30 -5.10 5.80 20.38
N TYR A 31 -3.93 5.62 19.77
CA TYR A 31 -2.95 4.62 20.19
C TYR A 31 -1.94 5.27 21.12
N VAL A 32 -1.81 4.73 22.33
CA VAL A 32 -0.93 5.26 23.39
C VAL A 32 0.17 4.23 23.67
N ASP A 33 1.41 4.70 23.79
CA ASP A 33 2.57 3.90 24.18
C ASP A 33 2.38 3.35 25.59
N ARG A 34 2.23 2.03 25.71
CA ARG A 34 2.02 1.38 27.00
C ARG A 34 3.24 1.39 27.90
N ASP A 35 4.43 1.51 27.33
CA ASP A 35 5.70 1.49 28.05
C ASP A 35 6.14 2.90 28.47
N SER A 36 5.39 3.94 28.08
CA SER A 36 5.66 5.30 28.53
C SER A 36 5.37 5.47 30.01
N SER A 37 6.32 6.04 30.74
CA SER A 37 6.15 6.41 32.15
C SER A 37 4.98 7.37 32.40
N ASN A 38 4.55 8.09 31.36
CA ASN A 38 3.48 9.09 31.42
C ASN A 38 2.14 8.59 30.84
N ALA A 39 2.05 7.34 30.40
CA ALA A 39 0.86 6.79 29.74
C ALA A 39 -0.43 6.97 30.58
N ALA A 40 -0.33 6.75 31.90
CA ALA A 40 -1.48 6.87 32.80
C ALA A 40 -2.00 8.31 32.92
N GLU A 41 -1.13 9.31 32.85
CA GLU A 41 -1.54 10.72 32.87
C GLU A 41 -2.18 11.15 31.56
N VAL A 42 -1.58 10.75 30.44
CA VAL A 42 -2.12 11.00 29.11
C VAL A 42 -3.53 10.42 28.99
N LEU A 43 -3.74 9.17 29.42
CA LEU A 43 -5.07 8.55 29.41
C LEU A 43 -6.12 9.31 30.25
N ARG A 44 -5.72 9.96 31.35
CA ARG A 44 -6.62 10.78 32.17
C ARG A 44 -6.94 12.12 31.51
N ASN A 45 -5.99 12.71 30.80
CA ASN A 45 -6.10 14.03 30.20
C ASN A 45 -6.68 14.01 28.78
N LEU A 46 -6.72 12.85 28.12
CA LEU A 46 -7.36 12.69 26.81
C LEU A 46 -8.86 13.00 26.91
N PRO A 47 -9.40 13.85 26.02
CA PRO A 47 -10.82 14.14 26.02
C PRO A 47 -11.60 12.89 25.60
N LYS A 48 -12.75 12.66 26.24
CA LYS A 48 -13.61 11.51 25.92
C LYS A 48 -14.29 11.62 24.55
N GLN A 49 -14.34 12.82 23.98
CA GLN A 49 -14.95 13.11 22.70
C GLN A 49 -14.22 14.25 21.97
N PHE A 50 -14.14 14.16 20.64
CA PHE A 50 -13.76 15.26 19.77
C PHE A 50 -14.91 15.56 18.82
N ARG A 51 -15.42 16.80 18.84
CA ARG A 51 -16.50 17.24 17.94
C ARG A 51 -17.72 16.29 17.91
N GLY A 52 -18.07 15.71 19.07
CA GLY A 52 -19.17 14.75 19.21
C GLY A 52 -18.83 13.30 18.82
N VAL A 53 -17.62 13.03 18.33
CA VAL A 53 -17.13 11.66 18.07
C VAL A 53 -16.45 11.14 19.33
N SER A 54 -16.86 9.95 19.79
CA SER A 54 -16.26 9.30 20.96
C SER A 54 -14.81 8.91 20.73
N VAL A 55 -13.99 9.05 21.76
CA VAL A 55 -12.59 8.62 21.76
C VAL A 55 -12.47 7.23 22.34
N GLN A 56 -11.79 6.35 21.62
CA GLN A 56 -11.40 5.03 22.11
C GLN A 56 -9.87 4.97 22.21
N THR A 57 -9.36 4.67 23.40
CA THR A 57 -7.92 4.58 23.64
C THR A 57 -7.45 3.14 23.57
N HIS A 58 -6.30 2.93 22.93
CA HIS A 58 -5.66 1.62 22.80
C HIS A 58 -4.22 1.72 23.30
N LEU A 59 -3.92 1.04 24.41
CA LEU A 59 -2.54 0.87 24.87
C LEU A 59 -1.83 -0.17 24.00
N THR A 60 -0.75 0.23 23.35
CA THR A 60 0.01 -0.61 22.42
C THR A 60 1.51 -0.39 22.58
N ASP A 61 2.29 -1.34 22.09
CA ASP A 61 3.73 -1.17 21.91
C ASP A 61 3.98 -0.19 20.76
N LYS A 62 5.17 0.42 20.72
CA LYS A 62 5.58 1.30 19.62
C LYS A 62 5.45 0.60 18.26
N PHE A 63 4.78 1.26 17.32
CA PHE A 63 4.76 0.82 15.93
C PHE A 63 6.17 0.91 15.35
N ARG A 64 6.65 -0.19 14.76
CA ARG A 64 7.93 -0.25 14.07
C ARG A 64 7.69 -0.79 12.67
N ALA A 65 8.32 -0.15 11.68
CA ALA A 65 8.39 -0.72 10.36
C ALA A 65 9.19 -2.03 10.45
N MET A 66 8.66 -3.10 9.85
CA MET A 66 9.39 -4.34 9.71
C MET A 66 10.62 -4.11 8.83
N SER A 67 11.78 -4.64 9.23
CA SER A 67 13.02 -4.51 8.44
C SER A 67 13.01 -5.55 7.31
N VAL A 68 12.28 -5.25 6.24
CA VAL A 68 12.29 -6.03 5.00
C VAL A 68 12.56 -5.08 3.84
N SER A 69 13.34 -5.55 2.87
CA SER A 69 13.60 -4.77 1.65
C SER A 69 12.54 -5.09 0.62
N HIS A 70 11.51 -4.24 0.57
CA HIS A 70 10.42 -4.36 -0.40
C HIS A 70 10.86 -4.05 -1.83
N THR A 71 12.05 -3.49 -2.03
CA THR A 71 12.59 -3.08 -3.35
C THR A 71 13.76 -3.95 -3.81
N ALA A 72 14.36 -4.77 -2.94
CA ALA A 72 15.44 -5.65 -3.34
C ALA A 72 14.92 -6.79 -4.22
N LYS A 73 15.72 -7.18 -5.22
CA LYS A 73 15.45 -8.37 -6.04
C LYS A 73 15.42 -9.61 -5.15
N GLN A 74 14.32 -10.37 -5.21
CA GLN A 74 14.13 -11.59 -4.41
C GLN A 74 14.37 -12.84 -5.26
N ASN A 75 14.72 -13.97 -4.67
CA ASN A 75 14.72 -15.24 -5.41
C ASN A 75 13.29 -15.78 -5.51
N PRO A 76 12.83 -16.31 -6.66
CA PRO A 76 11.51 -16.90 -6.78
C PRO A 76 11.35 -18.14 -5.87
N PRO A 77 10.16 -18.35 -5.25
CA PRO A 77 8.98 -17.50 -5.33
C PRO A 77 9.14 -16.19 -4.53
N ILE A 78 8.76 -15.07 -5.13
CA ILE A 78 8.81 -13.75 -4.49
C ILE A 78 7.74 -13.62 -3.40
N GLN A 79 7.98 -12.76 -2.42
CA GLN A 79 6.95 -12.27 -1.51
C GLN A 79 6.09 -11.21 -2.20
N LEU A 80 4.81 -11.15 -1.85
CA LEU A 80 3.95 -10.04 -2.21
C LEU A 80 4.09 -8.90 -1.22
N GLY A 81 3.53 -7.73 -1.56
CA GLY A 81 3.88 -6.48 -0.88
C GLY A 81 5.29 -6.00 -1.22
N THR A 82 5.88 -6.49 -2.31
CA THR A 82 7.17 -6.03 -2.86
C THR A 82 6.93 -5.15 -4.08
N SER A 83 7.92 -4.34 -4.45
CA SER A 83 7.85 -3.52 -5.64
C SER A 83 7.82 -4.36 -6.91
N GLY A 84 7.09 -3.87 -7.90
CA GLY A 84 6.98 -4.54 -9.19
C GLY A 84 6.04 -3.78 -10.12
N GLY A 85 5.83 -4.33 -11.30
CA GLY A 85 4.93 -3.72 -12.28
C GLY A 85 5.19 -4.22 -13.68
N TRP A 86 4.52 -3.59 -14.64
CA TRP A 86 4.68 -3.85 -16.06
C TRP A 86 6.10 -3.50 -16.54
N ALA A 87 6.76 -4.40 -17.25
CA ALA A 87 8.17 -4.24 -17.62
C ALA A 87 8.47 -3.12 -18.62
N TYR A 88 7.42 -2.53 -19.22
CA TYR A 88 7.52 -1.48 -20.24
C TYR A 88 6.94 -0.15 -19.76
N ASP A 89 6.72 -0.02 -18.45
CA ASP A 89 6.09 1.15 -17.84
C ASP A 89 7.00 2.37 -17.84
N LEU A 90 7.03 3.04 -19.00
CA LEU A 90 7.87 4.19 -19.33
C LEU A 90 6.98 5.36 -19.78
N ALA A 91 7.01 6.46 -19.03
CA ALA A 91 6.22 7.66 -19.30
C ALA A 91 7.10 8.91 -19.22
N ASN A 92 7.13 9.70 -20.31
CA ASN A 92 7.80 11.02 -20.35
C ASN A 92 9.27 11.02 -19.83
N GLY A 93 10.03 9.95 -20.10
CA GLY A 93 11.41 9.82 -19.64
C GLY A 93 11.58 9.29 -18.22
N PHE A 94 10.49 8.94 -17.54
CA PHE A 94 10.47 8.26 -16.25
C PHE A 94 10.05 6.80 -16.42
N CYS A 95 10.54 5.93 -15.54
CA CYS A 95 9.98 4.60 -15.37
C CYS A 95 9.14 4.52 -14.12
N CYS A 96 8.11 3.70 -14.18
CA CYS A 96 7.14 3.54 -13.11
C CYS A 96 7.20 2.14 -12.51
N GLY A 97 6.53 2.01 -11.39
CA GLY A 97 6.39 0.78 -10.65
C GLY A 97 5.44 1.01 -9.49
N GLY A 98 4.91 -0.07 -8.94
CA GLY A 98 4.05 -0.04 -7.77
C GLY A 98 4.34 -1.24 -6.89
N THR A 99 3.30 -1.74 -6.24
CA THR A 99 3.41 -2.91 -5.36
C THR A 99 2.70 -4.09 -6.00
N LEU A 100 3.32 -5.27 -5.95
CA LEU A 100 2.62 -6.52 -6.26
C LEU A 100 1.76 -6.89 -5.05
N GLY A 101 0.45 -6.69 -5.15
CA GLY A 101 -0.46 -6.66 -4.01
C GLY A 101 -0.70 -8.01 -3.33
N SER A 102 -1.52 -8.87 -3.95
CA SER A 102 -1.99 -10.12 -3.33
C SER A 102 -1.93 -11.32 -4.29
N LEU A 103 -1.87 -12.54 -3.75
CA LEU A 103 -1.88 -13.79 -4.53
C LEU A 103 -3.29 -14.31 -4.46
N VAL A 104 -4.00 -14.26 -5.58
CA VAL A 104 -5.35 -14.84 -5.68
C VAL A 104 -5.28 -16.12 -6.49
N LYS A 105 -6.23 -17.03 -6.24
CA LYS A 105 -6.33 -18.28 -6.97
C LYS A 105 -7.70 -18.37 -7.61
N ILE A 106 -7.73 -18.56 -8.93
CA ILE A 106 -8.95 -18.79 -9.70
C ILE A 106 -8.81 -20.16 -10.35
N GLY A 107 -9.67 -21.11 -9.97
CA GLY A 107 -9.51 -22.51 -10.37
C GLY A 107 -8.18 -23.09 -9.87
N SER A 108 -7.35 -23.60 -10.78
CA SER A 108 -6.00 -24.10 -10.47
C SER A 108 -4.91 -23.03 -10.60
N THR A 109 -5.20 -21.87 -11.17
CA THR A 109 -4.21 -20.86 -11.55
C THR A 109 -4.07 -19.79 -10.47
N ARG A 110 -2.83 -19.39 -10.20
CA ARG A 110 -2.49 -18.30 -9.28
C ARG A 110 -2.26 -17.01 -10.06
N TYR A 111 -2.76 -15.91 -9.53
CA TYR A 111 -2.66 -14.58 -10.13
C TYR A 111 -2.12 -13.60 -9.08
N ILE A 112 -1.31 -12.66 -9.55
CA ILE A 112 -0.96 -11.48 -8.77
C ILE A 112 -2.08 -10.47 -9.03
N LEU A 113 -2.77 -10.04 -7.98
CA LEU A 113 -3.74 -8.97 -8.02
C LEU A 113 -3.07 -7.69 -7.53
N SER A 114 -3.12 -6.64 -8.35
CA SER A 114 -2.68 -5.29 -7.96
C SER A 114 -3.58 -4.23 -8.59
N ASN A 115 -3.23 -2.96 -8.44
CA ASN A 115 -3.88 -1.90 -9.18
C ASN A 115 -3.60 -2.05 -10.68
N TYR A 116 -4.59 -1.64 -11.46
CA TYR A 116 -4.51 -1.66 -12.89
C TYR A 116 -3.35 -0.82 -13.40
N HIS A 117 -3.16 0.37 -12.84
CA HIS A 117 -2.07 1.27 -13.25
C HIS A 117 -0.66 0.72 -12.92
N VAL A 118 -0.55 -0.37 -12.14
CA VAL A 118 0.72 -1.04 -11.85
C VAL A 118 1.02 -2.16 -12.86
N LEU A 119 0.00 -2.90 -13.31
CA LEU A 119 0.17 -4.07 -14.19
C LEU A 119 -0.18 -3.78 -15.66
N GLU A 120 -1.08 -2.84 -15.91
CA GLU A 120 -1.58 -2.40 -17.21
C GLU A 120 -1.33 -0.90 -17.43
N SER A 121 -0.27 -0.31 -16.85
CA SER A 121 -0.03 1.15 -16.81
C SER A 121 -0.40 1.92 -18.09
N ASP A 122 0.02 1.43 -19.26
CA ASP A 122 -0.26 2.07 -20.55
C ASP A 122 -1.37 1.37 -21.33
N ILE A 123 -2.56 1.94 -21.37
CA ILE A 123 -3.75 1.32 -22.01
C ILE A 123 -4.28 2.05 -23.22
N VAL A 124 -3.71 3.22 -23.49
CA VAL A 124 -4.01 4.07 -24.62
C VAL A 124 -2.67 4.50 -25.19
N SER A 125 -2.45 4.35 -26.50
CA SER A 125 -1.14 4.63 -27.11
C SER A 125 -0.62 6.02 -26.73
N GLY A 126 0.37 6.05 -25.83
CA GLY A 126 1.02 7.26 -25.34
C GLY A 126 2.33 7.57 -26.08
N GLY A 127 3.22 8.34 -25.43
CA GLY A 127 4.47 8.82 -26.02
C GLY A 127 5.50 7.75 -26.41
N ASN A 128 5.29 6.48 -26.00
CA ASN A 128 6.13 5.32 -26.31
C ASN A 128 5.51 4.37 -27.37
N ASN A 129 4.32 4.70 -27.90
CA ASN A 129 3.51 3.86 -28.83
C ASN A 129 3.35 2.39 -28.39
N THR A 130 3.42 2.13 -27.09
CA THR A 130 3.31 0.80 -26.50
C THR A 130 2.08 0.80 -25.61
N THR A 131 1.32 -0.29 -25.62
CA THR A 131 0.22 -0.48 -24.68
C THR A 131 0.32 -1.87 -24.08
N ALA A 132 -0.04 -2.01 -22.82
CA ALA A 132 -0.04 -3.27 -22.09
C ALA A 132 -0.86 -4.33 -22.84
N GLN A 133 -0.27 -5.50 -23.04
CA GLN A 133 -0.85 -6.65 -23.72
C GLN A 133 -0.87 -7.88 -22.81
N THR A 134 -1.85 -8.76 -23.03
CA THR A 134 -1.82 -10.08 -22.39
C THR A 134 -0.54 -10.81 -22.80
N GLY A 135 0.16 -11.39 -21.83
CA GLY A 135 1.45 -12.03 -22.01
C GLY A 135 2.65 -11.16 -21.66
N ASP A 136 2.46 -9.85 -21.46
CA ASP A 136 3.56 -8.96 -21.10
C ASP A 136 4.18 -9.34 -19.75
N PRO A 137 5.51 -9.19 -19.59
CA PRO A 137 6.17 -9.56 -18.35
C PRO A 137 5.84 -8.57 -17.23
N ILE A 138 5.46 -9.14 -16.09
CA ILE A 138 5.40 -8.45 -14.80
C ILE A 138 6.70 -8.73 -14.06
N ILE A 139 7.38 -7.69 -13.59
CA ILE A 139 8.73 -7.79 -13.03
C ILE A 139 8.80 -7.48 -11.53
N GLN A 140 9.81 -8.07 -10.87
CA GLN A 140 10.24 -7.77 -9.50
C GLN A 140 11.78 -7.68 -9.47
N PRO A 141 12.37 -6.59 -8.96
CA PRO A 141 11.73 -5.34 -8.53
C PRO A 141 11.06 -4.56 -9.67
N GLY A 142 10.32 -3.49 -9.34
CA GLY A 142 9.77 -2.56 -10.33
C GLY A 142 10.87 -1.77 -11.04
N LEU A 143 10.58 -1.20 -12.22
CA LEU A 143 11.59 -0.49 -13.03
C LEU A 143 12.30 0.62 -12.26
N ILE A 144 11.56 1.35 -11.41
CA ILE A 144 12.08 2.46 -10.60
C ILE A 144 13.18 2.02 -9.63
N ASP A 145 13.14 0.77 -9.16
CA ASP A 145 14.12 0.22 -8.22
C ASP A 145 15.37 -0.34 -8.90
N VAL A 146 15.31 -0.48 -10.24
CA VAL A 146 16.40 -1.07 -11.05
C VAL A 146 16.92 -0.09 -12.10
N SER A 147 16.88 1.21 -11.80
CA SER A 147 17.37 2.29 -12.68
C SER A 147 16.77 2.23 -14.08
N CYS A 148 15.47 1.91 -14.17
CA CYS A 148 14.73 1.73 -15.41
C CYS A 148 15.30 0.65 -16.35
N ASN A 149 16.15 -0.25 -15.85
CA ASN A 149 16.73 -1.35 -16.61
C ASN A 149 16.09 -2.68 -16.23
N LYS A 150 15.09 -3.11 -17.03
CA LYS A 150 14.37 -4.38 -16.82
C LYS A 150 15.28 -5.61 -16.73
N ASN A 151 16.49 -5.58 -17.32
CA ASN A 151 17.41 -6.72 -17.30
C ASN A 151 18.01 -6.97 -15.90
N LEU A 152 17.92 -5.97 -15.01
CA LEU A 152 18.32 -6.12 -13.62
C LEU A 152 17.19 -6.69 -12.73
N ALA A 153 15.95 -6.69 -13.22
CA ALA A 153 14.82 -7.34 -12.56
C ALA A 153 14.68 -8.82 -12.98
N GLN A 154 13.56 -9.44 -12.63
CA GLN A 154 13.15 -10.75 -13.15
C GLN A 154 11.66 -10.76 -13.42
N THR A 155 11.22 -11.58 -14.38
CA THR A 155 9.80 -11.81 -14.62
C THR A 155 9.24 -12.73 -13.55
N VAL A 156 8.15 -12.30 -12.89
CA VAL A 156 7.46 -13.04 -11.83
C VAL A 156 6.05 -13.48 -12.22
N GLY A 157 5.57 -13.02 -13.37
CA GLY A 157 4.29 -13.39 -13.94
C GLY A 157 4.13 -12.82 -15.35
N THR A 158 3.03 -13.18 -15.99
CA THR A 158 2.60 -12.56 -17.25
C THR A 158 1.27 -11.87 -17.04
N LEU A 159 1.10 -10.71 -17.68
CA LEU A 159 -0.11 -9.93 -17.60
C LEU A 159 -1.28 -10.70 -18.22
N VAL A 160 -2.42 -10.69 -17.54
CA VAL A 160 -3.71 -11.05 -18.13
C VAL A 160 -4.54 -9.78 -18.20
N LYS A 161 -4.61 -9.19 -19.40
CA LYS A 161 -5.24 -7.88 -19.60
C LYS A 161 -6.74 -7.97 -19.33
N LYS A 162 -7.27 -7.13 -18.43
CA LYS A 162 -8.70 -7.02 -18.13
C LYS A 162 -9.27 -5.64 -18.41
N SER A 163 -8.46 -4.57 -18.40
CA SER A 163 -8.92 -3.22 -18.74
C SER A 163 -10.05 -2.70 -17.84
N SER A 164 -9.83 -2.77 -16.52
CA SER A 164 -10.80 -2.35 -15.51
C SER A 164 -11.17 -0.86 -15.61
N LEU A 165 -10.24 0.02 -16.00
CA LEU A 165 -10.50 1.42 -16.33
C LEU A 165 -10.24 1.68 -17.83
N PRO A 166 -10.97 2.62 -18.47
CA PRO A 166 -11.89 3.62 -17.89
C PRO A 166 -13.38 3.21 -17.82
N GLY A 167 -13.74 1.95 -18.05
CA GLY A 167 -15.14 1.49 -18.14
C GLY A 167 -15.81 1.03 -16.85
N SER A 168 -15.09 0.97 -15.73
CA SER A 168 -15.62 0.56 -14.42
C SER A 168 -15.00 1.38 -13.27
N ASN A 169 -15.66 1.43 -12.11
CA ASN A 169 -15.12 2.10 -10.92
C ASN A 169 -14.19 1.17 -10.12
N VAL A 170 -13.40 0.34 -10.79
CA VAL A 170 -12.49 -0.63 -10.17
C VAL A 170 -11.07 -0.42 -10.70
N ASP A 171 -10.13 -0.10 -9.82
CA ASP A 171 -8.69 -0.03 -10.11
C ASP A 171 -8.00 -1.33 -9.69
N CYS A 172 -8.14 -2.37 -10.50
CA CYS A 172 -7.45 -3.64 -10.30
C CYS A 172 -7.07 -4.34 -11.62
N ALA A 173 -6.05 -5.18 -11.58
CA ALA A 173 -5.66 -6.11 -12.64
C ALA A 173 -5.16 -7.43 -12.02
#